data_AF-A0A219YGQ6-F1
#
_entry.id   AF-A0A219YGQ6-F1
#
_cell.length_a   1.000
_cell.length_b   1.000
_cell.length_c   1.000
_cell.angle_alpha   90.00
_cell.angle_beta   90.00
_cell.angle_gamma   90.00
#
_symmetry.space_group_name_H-M   'P 1'
#
loop_
_entity.id
_entity.type
_entity.pdbx_description
1 polymer ?
#
loop_
_entity_poly.entity_id
_entity_poly.type
_entity_poly.pdbx_seq_one_letter_code
_entity_poly.pdbx_strand_id
1 'polypeptide(L)'
;VLSIRKALSIQAHPTKDHAEQLHKSFPDMYKDPNHKPELAIALTPFEALCGFRPIPQIQEYLKKIPEITQVLPQEALNAFLEDGSNLKGLIHSLMTCDKEKIALSLQSYLSRLEKEDVNTQASLLFPLIQRLQSDFTGDVGCWVPYFMNYIILQPGQAIFLKPNLPHAYLSGDCVECMACSDNVVRAGLTPKHIDVPTLIDMLDYTSYTKQELLFVPQLEDENSCIWSPPVPDFAVVKI
;
A
#
# COMPACT_ATOMS: atom_id res chain seq x y z
N VAL A 1 1.42 -8.05 -18.22
CA VAL A 1 -0.01 -8.21 -17.84
C VAL A 1 -0.06 -9.03 -16.58
N LEU A 2 -0.81 -8.57 -15.58
CA LEU A 2 -1.06 -9.28 -14.34
C LEU A 2 -2.54 -9.66 -14.25
N SER A 3 -2.82 -10.84 -13.70
CA SER A 3 -4.16 -11.27 -13.33
C SER A 3 -4.17 -11.68 -11.86
N ILE A 4 -4.78 -10.83 -11.03
CA ILE A 4 -4.60 -10.85 -9.58
C ILE A 4 -5.88 -11.35 -8.94
N ARG A 5 -5.82 -12.57 -8.41
CA ARG A 5 -6.91 -13.16 -7.61
C ARG A 5 -6.71 -12.96 -6.10
N LYS A 6 -5.46 -13.04 -5.65
CA LYS A 6 -5.03 -12.90 -4.26
C LYS A 6 -4.15 -11.67 -4.16
N ALA A 7 -4.31 -10.88 -3.09
CA ALA A 7 -3.50 -9.68 -2.91
C ALA A 7 -1.99 -9.99 -2.94
N LEU A 8 -1.23 -9.10 -3.56
CA LEU A 8 0.23 -9.10 -3.49
C LEU A 8 0.69 -8.44 -2.19
N SER A 9 1.98 -8.61 -1.87
CA SER A 9 2.56 -7.97 -0.70
C SER A 9 2.45 -6.46 -0.78
N ILE A 10 2.20 -5.82 0.35
CA ILE A 10 2.40 -4.37 0.45
C ILE A 10 3.89 -4.13 0.33
N GLN A 11 4.27 -3.18 -0.52
CA GLN A 11 5.66 -2.95 -0.86
C GLN A 11 5.95 -1.50 -1.23
N ALA A 12 7.23 -1.16 -1.23
CA ALA A 12 7.78 0.04 -1.83
C ALA A 12 9.13 -0.30 -2.49
N HIS A 13 9.54 0.55 -3.44
CA HIS A 13 10.79 0.38 -4.17
C HIS A 13 11.73 1.55 -3.90
N PRO A 14 13.03 1.31 -3.67
CA PRO A 14 13.97 2.39 -3.36
C PRO A 14 14.17 3.32 -4.55
N THR A 15 14.60 4.55 -4.25
CA THR A 15 15.22 5.43 -5.25
C THR A 15 16.50 4.78 -5.78
N LYS A 16 16.99 5.23 -6.93
CA LYS A 16 18.19 4.66 -7.55
C LYS A 16 19.40 4.75 -6.62
N ASP A 17 19.66 5.92 -6.04
CA ASP A 17 20.77 6.14 -5.10
C ASP A 17 20.67 5.22 -3.87
N HIS A 18 19.45 5.00 -3.35
CA HIS A 18 19.25 4.11 -2.21
C HIS A 18 19.39 2.64 -2.62
N ALA A 19 18.92 2.24 -3.80
CA ALA A 19 19.09 0.90 -4.35
C ALA A 19 20.58 0.53 -4.51
N GLU A 20 21.42 1.47 -4.99
CA GLU A 20 22.87 1.30 -5.07
C GLU A 20 23.50 1.03 -3.69
N GLN A 21 23.09 1.78 -2.67
CA GLN A 21 23.55 1.60 -1.29
C GLN A 21 23.10 0.26 -0.69
N LEU A 22 21.83 -0.11 -0.91
CA LEU A 22 21.23 -1.34 -0.42
C LEU A 22 21.85 -2.57 -1.09
N HIS A 23 22.05 -2.54 -2.41
CA HIS A 23 22.71 -3.62 -3.14
C HIS A 23 24.17 -3.81 -2.67
N LYS A 24 24.88 -2.71 -2.44
CA LYS A 24 26.26 -2.77 -1.93
C LYS A 24 26.33 -3.35 -0.50
N SER A 25 25.37 -3.00 0.35
CA SER A 25 25.38 -3.38 1.78
C SER A 25 24.77 -4.76 2.02
N PHE A 26 23.74 -5.13 1.26
CA PHE A 26 22.96 -6.36 1.42
C PHE A 26 22.63 -7.00 0.05
N PRO A 27 23.64 -7.43 -0.74
CA PRO A 27 23.45 -7.94 -2.10
C PRO A 27 22.59 -9.21 -2.18
N ASP A 28 22.50 -9.97 -1.10
CA ASP A 28 21.63 -11.15 -1.02
C ASP A 28 20.15 -10.79 -0.90
N MET A 29 19.82 -9.59 -0.41
CA MET A 29 18.45 -9.12 -0.24
C MET A 29 18.02 -8.20 -1.39
N TYR A 30 18.92 -7.33 -1.83
CA TYR A 30 18.71 -6.39 -2.95
C TYR A 30 19.57 -6.80 -4.12
N LYS A 31 18.95 -7.28 -5.19
CA LYS A 31 19.62 -8.07 -6.23
C LYS A 31 20.34 -7.24 -7.27
N ASP A 32 19.97 -5.96 -7.38
CA ASP A 32 20.50 -5.04 -8.37
C ASP A 32 20.59 -3.62 -7.80
N PRO A 33 21.40 -2.73 -8.39
CA PRO A 33 21.52 -1.35 -7.95
C PRO A 33 20.44 -0.41 -8.53
N ASN A 34 19.37 -0.92 -9.13
CA ASN A 34 18.43 -0.11 -9.89
C ASN A 34 17.17 0.26 -9.08
N HIS A 35 16.54 1.38 -9.47
CA HIS A 35 15.20 1.72 -9.01
C HIS A 35 14.14 0.86 -9.70
N LYS A 36 12.90 0.89 -9.19
CA LYS A 36 11.77 0.17 -9.77
C LYS A 36 10.50 1.02 -9.81
N PRO A 37 10.45 2.12 -10.59
CA PRO A 37 9.19 2.79 -10.89
C PRO A 37 8.26 1.83 -11.65
N GLU A 38 6.97 1.87 -11.35
CA GLU A 38 5.97 0.99 -11.95
C GLU A 38 4.75 1.81 -12.40
N LEU A 39 4.09 1.40 -13.49
CA LEU A 39 2.82 1.94 -13.97
C LEU A 39 1.85 0.79 -14.11
N ALA A 40 0.70 0.89 -13.43
CA ALA A 40 -0.40 -0.06 -13.54
C ALA A 40 -1.59 0.59 -14.24
N ILE A 41 -2.08 -0.01 -15.32
CA ILE A 41 -3.26 0.42 -16.09
C ILE A 41 -4.31 -0.69 -15.99
N ALA A 42 -5.47 -0.36 -15.44
CA ALA A 42 -6.53 -1.33 -15.21
C ALA A 42 -7.12 -1.84 -16.53
N LEU A 43 -7.28 -3.17 -16.64
CA LEU A 43 -7.98 -3.85 -17.74
C LEU A 43 -9.40 -4.28 -17.33
N THR A 44 -9.56 -4.65 -16.06
CA THR A 44 -10.85 -4.88 -15.38
C THR A 44 -10.92 -3.96 -14.14
N PRO A 45 -12.04 -3.89 -13.40
CA PRO A 45 -12.03 -3.22 -12.10
C PRO A 45 -10.88 -3.75 -11.24
N PHE A 46 -9.93 -2.86 -10.93
CA PHE A 46 -8.65 -3.21 -10.34
C PHE A 46 -8.51 -2.57 -8.96
N GLU A 47 -8.38 -3.41 -7.95
CA GLU A 47 -8.29 -2.98 -6.56
C GLU A 47 -6.82 -2.81 -6.14
N ALA A 48 -6.47 -1.66 -5.58
CA ALA A 48 -5.12 -1.38 -5.10
C ALA A 48 -5.10 -0.57 -3.79
N LEU A 49 -4.03 -0.74 -3.01
CA LEU A 49 -3.58 0.23 -2.02
C LEU A 49 -2.49 1.08 -2.67
N CYS A 50 -2.53 2.40 -2.50
CA CYS A 50 -1.49 3.28 -3.03
C CYS A 50 -1.35 4.55 -2.19
N GLY A 51 -0.14 4.82 -1.69
CA GLY A 51 0.17 6.00 -0.87
C GLY A 51 -0.61 6.08 0.45
N PHE A 52 -0.12 6.88 1.39
CA PHE A 52 -0.87 7.18 2.60
C PHE A 52 -2.06 8.10 2.28
N ARG A 53 -3.20 7.84 2.92
CA ARG A 53 -4.40 8.70 2.79
C ARG A 53 -4.25 9.98 3.62
N PRO A 54 -5.12 11.00 3.43
CA PRO A 54 -5.09 12.21 4.23
C PRO A 54 -5.15 11.90 5.73
N ILE A 55 -4.31 12.57 6.52
CA ILE A 55 -4.19 12.34 7.97
C ILE A 55 -5.55 12.35 8.71
N PRO A 56 -6.48 13.28 8.43
CA PRO A 56 -7.79 13.28 9.09
C PRO A 56 -8.59 11.98 8.87
N GLN A 57 -8.43 11.34 7.71
CA GLN A 57 -9.09 10.06 7.44
C GLN A 57 -8.46 8.92 8.25
N ILE A 58 -7.13 8.90 8.38
CA ILE A 58 -6.43 7.92 9.23
C ILE A 58 -6.92 8.07 10.68
N GLN A 59 -6.95 9.30 11.19
CA GLN A 59 -7.45 9.60 12.53
C GLN A 59 -8.91 9.14 12.73
N GLU A 60 -9.78 9.32 11.72
CA GLU A 60 -11.17 8.86 11.77
C GLU A 60 -11.26 7.33 11.92
N TYR A 61 -10.47 6.56 11.17
CA TYR A 61 -10.42 5.11 11.35
C TYR A 61 -9.91 4.71 12.72
N LEU A 62 -8.79 5.30 13.16
CA LEU A 62 -8.21 4.99 14.47
C LEU A 62 -9.19 5.29 15.62
N LYS A 63 -10.00 6.36 15.51
CA LYS A 63 -11.05 6.68 16.49
C LYS A 63 -12.20 5.65 16.50
N LYS A 64 -12.49 5.01 15.37
CA LYS A 64 -13.61 4.07 15.21
C LYS A 64 -13.22 2.59 15.41
N ILE A 65 -11.93 2.28 15.44
CA ILE A 65 -11.41 0.91 15.48
C ILE A 65 -10.57 0.73 16.76
N PRO A 66 -11.18 0.27 17.87
CA PRO A 66 -10.43 0.04 19.10
C PRO A 66 -9.37 -1.07 18.97
N GLU A 67 -9.56 -2.05 18.09
CA GLU A 67 -8.64 -3.18 17.98
C GLU A 67 -7.27 -2.80 17.42
N ILE A 68 -7.22 -1.87 16.45
CA ILE A 68 -5.95 -1.36 15.93
C ILE A 68 -5.27 -0.41 16.92
N THR A 69 -6.04 0.35 17.70
CA THR A 69 -5.47 1.28 18.68
C THR A 69 -4.86 0.56 19.88
N GLN A 70 -5.40 -0.61 20.26
CA GLN A 70 -4.86 -1.45 21.34
C GLN A 70 -3.49 -2.05 21.04
N VAL A 71 -3.12 -2.20 19.75
CA VAL A 71 -1.80 -2.72 19.36
C VAL A 71 -0.76 -1.62 19.16
N LEU A 72 -1.15 -0.34 19.30
CA LEU A 72 -0.28 0.82 19.16
C LEU A 72 0.11 1.39 20.54
N PRO A 73 1.30 1.98 20.69
CA PRO A 73 1.67 2.71 21.90
C PRO A 73 0.74 3.91 22.11
N GLN A 74 0.11 3.99 23.29
CA GLN A 74 -0.90 5.02 23.57
C GLN A 74 -0.38 6.45 23.48
N GLU A 75 0.87 6.69 23.88
CA GLU A 75 1.50 8.01 23.76
C GLU A 75 1.61 8.45 22.28
N ALA A 76 2.12 7.57 21.42
CA ALA A 76 2.25 7.84 19.99
C ALA A 76 0.89 7.97 19.29
N LEU A 77 -0.08 7.14 19.69
CA LEU A 77 -1.46 7.22 19.19
C LEU A 77 -2.11 8.55 19.56
N ASN A 78 -2.05 8.94 20.83
CA ASN A 78 -2.70 10.16 21.31
C ASN A 78 -2.12 11.40 20.62
N ALA A 79 -0.78 11.48 20.49
CA ALA A 79 -0.13 12.56 19.75
C ALA A 79 -0.62 12.61 18.29
N PHE A 80 -0.61 11.47 17.58
CA PHE A 80 -1.10 11.43 16.20
C PHE A 80 -2.60 11.78 16.07
N LEU A 81 -3.44 11.39 17.03
CA LEU A 81 -4.87 11.72 17.02
C LEU A 81 -5.16 13.20 17.31
N GLU A 82 -4.24 13.89 18.00
CA GLU A 82 -4.34 15.30 18.35
C GLU A 82 -3.93 16.20 17.17
N ASP A 83 -2.72 16.02 16.64
CA ASP A 83 -2.14 16.95 15.66
C ASP A 83 -1.74 16.30 14.32
N GLY A 84 -1.89 14.98 14.20
CA GLY A 84 -1.53 14.25 12.98
C GLY A 84 -0.03 14.04 12.78
N SER A 85 0.79 14.40 13.77
CA SER A 85 2.24 14.29 13.70
C SER A 85 2.72 12.84 13.80
N ASN A 86 3.90 12.58 13.24
CA ASN A 86 4.63 11.32 13.42
C ASN A 86 3.93 10.05 12.87
N LEU A 87 3.35 10.13 11.65
CA LEU A 87 2.89 8.95 10.93
C LEU A 87 3.99 7.87 10.82
N LYS A 88 5.24 8.28 10.60
CA LYS A 88 6.42 7.39 10.58
C LYS A 88 6.53 6.55 11.85
N GLY A 89 6.42 7.15 13.03
CA GLY A 89 6.47 6.46 14.32
C GLY A 89 5.29 5.50 14.55
N LEU A 90 4.08 5.87 14.09
CA LEU A 90 2.92 4.97 14.14
C LEU A 90 3.10 3.74 13.25
N ILE A 91 3.51 3.94 12.00
CA ILE A 91 3.76 2.84 11.07
C ILE A 91 4.89 1.95 11.60
N HIS A 92 5.97 2.53 12.15
CA HIS A 92 7.02 1.77 12.81
C HIS A 92 6.47 0.92 13.96
N SER A 93 5.64 1.50 14.83
CA SER A 93 5.04 0.79 15.97
C SER A 93 4.13 -0.35 15.52
N LEU A 94 3.36 -0.15 14.45
CA LEU A 94 2.52 -1.19 13.86
C LEU A 94 3.38 -2.34 13.29
N MET A 95 4.41 -2.01 12.50
CA MET A 95 5.26 -2.99 11.82
C MET A 95 6.16 -3.78 12.78
N THR A 96 6.42 -3.25 13.97
CA THR A 96 7.21 -3.91 15.03
C THR A 96 6.35 -4.55 16.11
N CYS A 97 5.01 -4.46 16.00
CA CYS A 97 4.11 -5.06 16.97
C CYS A 97 4.22 -6.59 16.95
N ASP A 98 4.00 -7.19 18.12
CA ASP A 98 4.01 -8.64 18.27
C ASP A 98 2.93 -9.29 17.38
N LYS A 99 3.33 -10.36 16.68
CA LYS A 99 2.46 -11.03 15.70
C LYS A 99 1.22 -11.66 16.33
N GLU A 100 1.33 -12.17 17.56
CA GLU A 100 0.19 -12.75 18.26
C GLU A 100 -0.80 -11.66 18.65
N LYS A 101 -0.32 -10.50 19.13
CA LYS A 101 -1.17 -9.33 19.38
C LYS A 101 -1.89 -8.86 18.12
N ILE A 102 -1.19 -8.79 16.99
CA ILE A 102 -1.80 -8.45 15.70
C ILE A 102 -2.89 -9.46 15.34
N ALA A 103 -2.61 -10.76 15.41
CA ALA A 103 -3.58 -11.80 15.07
C ALA A 103 -4.82 -11.76 15.96
N LEU A 104 -4.65 -11.59 17.28
CA LEU A 104 -5.76 -11.47 18.24
C LEU A 104 -6.59 -10.21 17.99
N SER A 105 -5.94 -9.07 17.68
CA SER A 105 -6.64 -7.82 17.36
C SER A 105 -7.51 -7.95 16.10
N LEU A 106 -6.99 -8.60 15.04
CA LEU A 106 -7.72 -8.85 13.79
C LEU A 106 -8.91 -9.78 14.02
N GLN A 107 -8.72 -10.83 14.82
CA GLN A 107 -9.82 -11.74 15.18
C GLN A 107 -10.94 -11.01 15.95
N SER A 108 -10.57 -10.19 16.93
CA SER A 108 -11.52 -9.37 17.70
C SER A 108 -12.29 -8.41 16.79
N TYR A 109 -11.60 -7.73 15.88
CA TYR A 109 -12.20 -6.80 14.93
C TYR A 109 -13.21 -7.48 14.03
N LEU A 110 -12.84 -8.63 13.45
CA LEU A 110 -13.75 -9.37 12.57
C LEU A 110 -14.97 -9.88 13.33
N SER A 111 -14.79 -10.43 14.53
CA SER A 111 -15.89 -10.92 15.38
C SER A 111 -16.83 -9.82 15.85
N ARG A 112 -16.32 -8.58 16.04
CA ARG A 112 -17.16 -7.42 16.35
C ARG A 112 -17.95 -6.98 15.13
N LEU A 113 -17.30 -6.72 14.01
CA LEU A 113 -17.96 -6.17 12.82
C LEU A 113 -18.88 -7.15 12.11
N GLU A 114 -18.70 -8.46 12.25
CA GLU A 114 -19.64 -9.46 11.75
C GLU A 114 -21.07 -9.26 12.31
N LYS A 115 -21.20 -8.64 13.48
CA LYS A 115 -22.48 -8.38 14.16
C LYS A 115 -23.05 -6.99 13.87
N GLU A 116 -22.29 -6.12 13.21
CA GLU A 116 -22.71 -4.76 12.86
C GLU A 116 -23.54 -4.75 11.57
N ASP A 117 -24.25 -3.65 11.31
CA ASP A 117 -25.01 -3.49 10.08
C ASP A 117 -24.10 -3.31 8.83
N VAL A 118 -24.66 -3.57 7.65
CA VAL A 118 -23.93 -3.54 6.37
C VAL A 118 -23.27 -2.18 6.10
N ASN A 119 -23.87 -1.06 6.52
CA ASN A 119 -23.28 0.26 6.29
C ASN A 119 -22.06 0.47 7.18
N THR A 120 -22.14 0.05 8.45
CA THR A 120 -21.01 0.09 9.38
C THR A 120 -19.87 -0.80 8.86
N GLN A 121 -20.18 -2.03 8.45
CA GLN A 121 -19.23 -2.96 7.83
C GLN A 121 -18.53 -2.33 6.62
N ALA A 122 -19.29 -1.77 5.68
CA ALA A 122 -18.73 -1.13 4.49
C ALA A 122 -17.86 0.09 4.83
N SER A 123 -18.32 0.96 5.75
CA SER A 123 -17.59 2.16 6.15
C SER A 123 -16.23 1.86 6.80
N LEU A 124 -16.14 0.72 7.49
CA LEU A 124 -14.93 0.25 8.16
C LEU A 124 -14.16 -0.77 7.33
N LEU A 125 -14.44 -0.93 6.03
CA LEU A 125 -13.73 -1.83 5.12
C LEU A 125 -13.80 -3.32 5.50
N PHE A 126 -14.80 -3.73 6.28
CA PHE A 126 -14.91 -5.11 6.80
C PHE A 126 -14.76 -6.20 5.72
N PRO A 127 -15.45 -6.13 4.56
CA PRO A 127 -15.29 -7.17 3.54
C PRO A 127 -13.86 -7.28 2.99
N LEU A 128 -13.15 -6.15 2.89
CA LEU A 128 -11.75 -6.14 2.46
C LEU A 128 -10.86 -6.81 3.50
N ILE A 129 -10.98 -6.42 4.77
CA ILE A 129 -10.16 -6.98 5.86
C ILE A 129 -10.45 -8.47 6.04
N GLN A 130 -11.71 -8.90 5.94
CA GLN A 130 -12.10 -10.30 6.00
C GLN A 130 -11.42 -11.11 4.89
N ARG A 131 -11.43 -10.60 3.65
CA ARG A 131 -10.73 -11.24 2.52
C ARG A 131 -9.22 -11.30 2.76
N LEU A 132 -8.59 -10.21 3.17
CA LEU A 132 -7.16 -10.16 3.45
C LEU A 132 -6.76 -11.11 4.59
N GLN A 133 -7.53 -11.21 5.66
CA GLN A 133 -7.28 -12.13 6.77
C GLN A 133 -7.43 -13.61 6.36
N SER A 134 -8.38 -13.91 5.48
CA SER A 134 -8.53 -15.26 4.90
C SER A 134 -7.29 -15.65 4.09
N ASP A 135 -6.74 -14.68 3.36
CA ASP A 135 -5.56 -14.86 2.51
C ASP A 135 -4.23 -14.82 3.30
N PHE A 136 -4.16 -14.04 4.37
CA PHE A 136 -2.97 -13.70 5.16
C PHE A 136 -3.29 -13.64 6.65
N THR A 137 -3.65 -14.79 7.23
CA THR A 137 -4.11 -14.88 8.61
C THR A 137 -3.11 -14.32 9.61
N GLY A 138 -3.51 -13.27 10.32
CA GLY A 138 -2.71 -12.64 11.38
C GLY A 138 -1.59 -11.73 10.85
N ASP A 139 -1.60 -11.39 9.56
CA ASP A 139 -0.59 -10.52 8.97
C ASP A 139 -0.89 -9.04 9.27
N VAL A 140 0.13 -8.29 9.69
CA VAL A 140 0.06 -6.85 9.98
C VAL A 140 -0.43 -6.02 8.80
N GLY A 141 -0.20 -6.49 7.58
CA GLY A 141 -0.68 -5.89 6.34
C GLY A 141 -2.21 -5.79 6.27
N CYS A 142 -2.95 -6.59 7.04
CA CYS A 142 -4.40 -6.46 7.13
C CYS A 142 -4.84 -5.13 7.78
N TRP A 143 -3.99 -4.48 8.59
CA TRP A 143 -4.30 -3.16 9.17
C TRP A 143 -3.92 -1.98 8.27
N VAL A 144 -3.03 -2.20 7.30
CA VAL A 144 -2.51 -1.15 6.42
C VAL A 144 -3.57 -0.44 5.55
N PRO A 145 -4.68 -1.09 5.10
CA PRO A 145 -5.76 -0.41 4.41
C PRO A 145 -6.29 0.83 5.13
N TYR A 146 -6.21 0.94 6.46
CA TYR A 146 -6.67 2.13 7.20
C TYR A 146 -5.70 3.32 7.15
N PHE A 147 -4.44 3.09 6.79
CA PHE A 147 -3.43 4.15 6.62
C PHE A 147 -3.27 4.56 5.16
N MET A 148 -3.59 3.68 4.21
CA MET A 148 -3.36 3.89 2.78
C MET A 148 -4.64 4.14 2.00
N ASN A 149 -4.56 4.74 0.81
CA ASN A 149 -5.74 4.85 -0.05
C ASN A 149 -6.08 3.49 -0.65
N TYR A 150 -7.28 2.98 -0.33
CA TYR A 150 -7.89 1.87 -1.06
C TYR A 150 -8.64 2.41 -2.29
N ILE A 151 -8.17 2.05 -3.48
CA ILE A 151 -8.61 2.57 -4.78
C ILE A 151 -9.15 1.41 -5.61
N ILE A 152 -10.25 1.66 -6.32
CA ILE A 152 -10.80 0.75 -7.34
C ILE A 152 -10.70 1.49 -8.68
N LEU A 153 -9.69 1.14 -9.47
CA LEU A 153 -9.49 1.68 -10.80
C LEU A 153 -10.48 1.04 -11.77
N GLN A 154 -11.16 1.85 -12.56
CA GLN A 154 -11.96 1.38 -13.70
C GLN A 154 -11.05 1.10 -14.91
N PRO A 155 -11.48 0.23 -15.84
CA PRO A 155 -10.71 -0.05 -17.06
C PRO A 155 -10.22 1.23 -17.76
N GLY A 156 -8.92 1.30 -18.04
CA GLY A 156 -8.25 2.46 -18.62
C GLY A 156 -7.81 3.54 -17.62
N GLN A 157 -8.15 3.44 -16.33
CA GLN A 157 -7.52 4.26 -15.30
C GLN A 157 -6.17 3.66 -14.89
N ALA A 158 -5.25 4.53 -14.46
CA ALA A 158 -3.90 4.13 -14.12
C ALA A 158 -3.40 4.78 -12.84
N ILE A 159 -2.38 4.17 -12.23
CA ILE A 159 -1.59 4.72 -11.13
C ILE A 159 -0.11 4.56 -11.47
N PHE A 160 0.68 5.59 -11.13
CA PHE A 160 2.14 5.54 -11.23
C PHE A 160 2.74 5.40 -9.83
N LEU A 161 3.53 4.35 -9.65
CA LEU A 161 4.17 3.97 -8.41
C LEU A 161 5.61 4.49 -8.46
N LYS A 162 5.78 5.73 -8.02
CA LYS A 162 7.10 6.34 -7.86
C LYS A 162 7.90 5.62 -6.75
N PRO A 163 9.24 5.77 -6.74
CA PRO A 163 10.06 5.27 -5.63
C PRO A 163 9.54 5.72 -4.27
N ASN A 164 9.73 4.87 -3.27
CA ASN A 164 9.36 5.03 -1.87
C ASN A 164 7.83 5.11 -1.59
N LEU A 165 6.97 5.14 -2.61
CA LEU A 165 5.53 5.15 -2.42
C LEU A 165 5.04 3.74 -2.04
N PRO A 166 4.44 3.54 -0.86
CA PRO A 166 3.90 2.25 -0.49
C PRO A 166 2.68 1.93 -1.37
N HIS A 167 2.56 0.68 -1.80
CA HIS A 167 1.43 0.21 -2.61
C HIS A 167 1.24 -1.30 -2.48
N ALA A 168 0.08 -1.80 -2.91
CA ALA A 168 -0.23 -3.21 -3.06
C ALA A 168 -1.33 -3.38 -4.09
N TYR A 169 -1.22 -4.38 -4.96
CA TYR A 169 -2.36 -4.79 -5.80
C TYR A 169 -3.17 -5.87 -5.10
N LEU A 170 -4.48 -5.72 -5.07
CA LEU A 170 -5.38 -6.57 -4.28
C LEU A 170 -6.17 -7.54 -5.15
N SER A 171 -6.70 -7.07 -6.29
CA SER A 171 -7.46 -7.90 -7.23
C SER A 171 -7.59 -7.23 -8.61
N GLY A 172 -7.94 -8.04 -9.62
CA GLY A 172 -8.24 -7.58 -10.98
C GLY A 172 -7.10 -7.81 -11.96
N ASP A 173 -7.32 -7.39 -13.21
CA ASP A 173 -6.36 -7.51 -14.29
C ASP A 173 -5.80 -6.14 -14.68
N CYS A 174 -4.49 -6.06 -14.93
CA CYS A 174 -3.84 -4.83 -15.36
C CYS A 174 -2.71 -5.07 -16.37
N VAL A 175 -2.42 -4.03 -17.16
CA VAL A 175 -1.09 -3.88 -17.78
C VAL A 175 -0.18 -3.27 -16.74
N GLU A 176 0.97 -3.90 -16.51
CA GLU A 176 2.04 -3.35 -15.69
C GLU A 176 3.26 -3.13 -16.57
N CYS A 177 3.88 -1.95 -16.44
CA CYS A 177 5.19 -1.63 -17.00
C CYS A 177 6.09 -1.09 -15.90
N MET A 178 7.34 -1.53 -15.85
CA MET A 178 8.27 -1.17 -14.79
C MET A 178 9.72 -1.16 -15.29
N ALA A 179 10.59 -0.45 -14.59
CA ALA A 179 12.03 -0.57 -14.82
C ALA A 179 12.52 -1.98 -14.46
N CYS A 180 13.63 -2.40 -15.08
CA CYS A 180 14.25 -3.70 -14.80
C CYS A 180 14.95 -3.69 -13.43
N SER A 181 14.25 -4.11 -12.38
CA SER A 181 14.78 -4.32 -11.03
C SER A 181 13.91 -5.33 -10.28
N ASP A 182 14.52 -6.10 -9.36
CA ASP A 182 13.83 -7.01 -8.45
C ASP A 182 13.80 -6.47 -7.00
N ASN A 183 14.23 -5.23 -6.79
CA ASN A 183 14.27 -4.62 -5.46
C ASN A 183 12.87 -4.34 -4.92
N VAL A 184 12.50 -5.04 -3.84
CA VAL A 184 11.20 -4.92 -3.18
C VAL A 184 11.37 -4.91 -1.68
N VAL A 185 10.99 -3.81 -1.03
CA VAL A 185 10.89 -3.73 0.44
C VAL A 185 9.43 -3.94 0.82
N ARG A 186 9.15 -5.01 1.56
CA ARG A 186 7.77 -5.43 1.90
C ARG A 186 7.30 -4.81 3.21
N ALA A 187 5.98 -4.71 3.39
CA ALA A 187 5.32 -4.12 4.55
C ALA A 187 4.08 -4.91 5.02
N GLY A 188 3.98 -6.19 4.65
CA GLY A 188 2.87 -7.07 5.01
C GLY A 188 2.20 -7.72 3.81
N LEU A 189 1.13 -8.46 4.08
CA LEU A 189 0.45 -9.36 3.14
C LEU A 189 1.45 -10.32 2.48
N THR A 190 2.34 -10.91 3.29
CA THR A 190 3.44 -11.71 2.77
C THR A 190 3.98 -12.71 3.78
N PRO A 191 4.31 -13.95 3.35
CA PRO A 191 5.08 -14.87 4.18
C PRO A 191 6.59 -14.59 4.16
N LYS A 192 7.05 -13.66 3.29
CA LYS A 192 8.47 -13.36 3.09
C LYS A 192 8.98 -12.41 4.18
N HIS A 193 10.31 -12.28 4.26
CA HIS A 193 10.95 -11.33 5.16
C HIS A 193 10.50 -9.88 4.89
N ILE A 194 10.35 -9.13 5.97
CA ILE A 194 10.03 -7.70 6.01
C ILE A 194 11.21 -6.99 6.66
N ASP A 195 11.97 -6.24 5.87
CA ASP A 195 13.06 -5.39 6.36
C ASP A 195 12.48 -4.08 6.90
N VAL A 196 11.99 -4.13 8.15
CA VAL A 196 11.32 -3.00 8.81
C VAL A 196 12.23 -1.76 8.89
N PRO A 197 13.53 -1.85 9.30
CA PRO A 197 14.40 -0.68 9.32
C PRO A 197 14.46 0.07 7.98
N THR A 198 14.73 -0.65 6.88
CA THR A 198 14.81 -0.03 5.55
C THR A 198 13.45 0.51 5.12
N LEU A 199 12.37 -0.23 5.37
CA LEU A 199 11.00 0.19 5.07
C LEU A 199 10.69 1.53 5.73
N ILE A 200 10.82 1.61 7.05
CA ILE A 200 10.43 2.80 7.81
C ILE A 200 11.29 4.01 7.44
N ASP A 201 12.55 3.80 7.07
CA ASP A 201 13.40 4.90 6.66
C ASP A 201 13.02 5.46 5.29
N MET A 202 12.76 4.58 4.32
CA MET A 202 12.62 4.97 2.91
C MET A 202 11.26 5.54 2.56
N LEU A 203 10.17 5.15 3.24
CA LEU A 203 8.80 5.43 2.78
C LEU A 203 8.52 6.93 2.60
N ASP A 204 7.75 7.24 1.55
CA ASP A 204 7.14 8.55 1.38
C ASP A 204 5.94 8.70 2.31
N TYR A 205 6.11 9.48 3.38
CA TYR A 205 5.08 9.77 4.38
C TYR A 205 4.16 10.94 4.01
N THR A 206 4.28 11.47 2.79
CA THR A 206 3.31 12.44 2.26
C THR A 206 1.93 11.78 2.13
N SER A 207 0.88 12.49 2.51
CA SER A 207 -0.49 12.03 2.31
C SER A 207 -1.03 12.47 0.96
N TYR A 208 -1.78 11.60 0.30
CA TYR A 208 -2.37 11.83 -1.01
C TYR A 208 -3.88 11.61 -0.98
N THR A 209 -4.63 12.45 -1.68
CA THR A 209 -6.00 12.14 -2.08
C THR A 209 -5.98 11.08 -3.19
N LYS A 210 -7.09 10.35 -3.34
CA LYS A 210 -7.21 9.36 -4.44
C LYS A 210 -7.03 9.99 -5.82
N GLN A 211 -7.47 11.24 -5.99
CA GLN A 211 -7.37 11.95 -7.27
C GLN A 211 -5.93 12.28 -7.65
N GLU A 212 -5.09 12.66 -6.67
CA GLU A 212 -3.67 12.94 -6.88
C GLU A 212 -2.86 11.69 -7.25
N LEU A 213 -3.37 10.50 -6.92
CA LEU A 213 -2.74 9.23 -7.26
C LEU A 213 -3.10 8.72 -8.66
N LEU A 214 -4.18 9.23 -9.26
CA LEU A 214 -4.58 8.84 -10.61
C LEU A 214 -3.58 9.41 -11.64
N PHE A 215 -3.02 8.52 -12.44
CA PHE A 215 -2.13 8.88 -13.53
C PHE A 215 -2.94 9.01 -14.83
N VAL A 216 -3.33 10.25 -15.13
CA VAL A 216 -4.18 10.57 -16.28
C VAL A 216 -3.35 10.54 -17.57
N PRO A 217 -3.77 9.83 -18.63
CA PRO A 217 -3.05 9.83 -19.89
C PRO A 217 -3.20 11.16 -20.62
N GLN A 218 -2.23 11.48 -21.46
CA GLN A 218 -2.36 12.51 -22.47
C GLN A 218 -3.00 11.89 -23.73
N LEU A 219 -4.05 12.51 -24.27
CA LEU A 219 -4.58 12.12 -25.57
C LEU A 219 -3.60 12.56 -26.67
N GLU A 220 -3.25 11.64 -27.56
CA GLU A 220 -2.44 11.94 -28.74
C GLU A 220 -3.36 12.29 -29.92
N ASP A 221 -4.42 11.52 -30.11
CA ASP A 221 -5.52 11.79 -31.06
C ASP A 221 -6.84 11.11 -30.62
N GLU A 222 -7.81 10.97 -31.54
CA GLU A 222 -9.12 10.35 -31.26
C GLU A 222 -9.05 8.84 -30.98
N ASN A 223 -7.97 8.17 -31.39
CA ASN A 223 -7.81 6.72 -31.30
C ASN A 223 -6.69 6.32 -30.33
N SER A 224 -5.85 7.25 -29.88
CA SER A 224 -4.66 6.93 -29.09
C SER A 224 -4.44 7.86 -27.90
N CYS A 225 -3.88 7.28 -26.84
CA CYS A 225 -3.43 8.01 -25.67
C CYS A 225 -2.16 7.42 -25.07
N ILE A 226 -1.39 8.27 -24.39
CA ILE A 226 -0.10 7.92 -23.81
C ILE A 226 -0.09 8.17 -22.29
N TRP A 227 0.37 7.17 -21.55
CA TRP A 227 0.86 7.33 -20.18
C TRP A 227 2.38 7.44 -20.23
N SER A 228 2.91 8.62 -19.91
CA SER A 228 4.36 8.89 -19.88
C SER A 228 4.78 9.32 -18.48
N PRO A 229 5.07 8.38 -17.56
CA PRO A 229 5.60 8.74 -16.25
C PRO A 229 6.92 9.51 -16.34
N PRO A 230 7.30 10.29 -15.30
CA PRO A 230 8.49 11.11 -15.31
C PRO A 230 9.78 10.29 -15.08
N VAL A 231 9.95 9.21 -15.85
CA VAL A 231 11.11 8.31 -15.84
C VAL A 231 11.52 8.01 -17.28
N PRO A 232 12.82 7.83 -17.56
CA PRO A 232 13.27 7.51 -18.92
C PRO A 232 13.01 6.06 -19.32
N ASP A 233 12.66 5.20 -18.36
CA ASP A 233 12.62 3.75 -18.51
C ASP A 233 11.51 3.27 -19.47
N PHE A 234 10.35 3.93 -19.49
CA PHE A 234 9.20 3.49 -20.28
C PHE A 234 8.11 4.57 -20.46
N ALA A 235 7.29 4.36 -21.48
CA ALA A 235 5.96 4.96 -21.65
C ALA A 235 5.02 3.89 -22.23
N VAL A 236 3.70 4.03 -22.04
CA VAL A 236 2.70 3.10 -22.58
C VAL A 236 1.72 3.86 -23.46
N VAL A 237 1.60 3.45 -24.72
CA VAL A 237 0.59 3.97 -25.66
C VAL A 237 -0.53 2.94 -25.79
N LYS A 238 -1.77 3.40 -25.65
CA LYS A 238 -2.97 2.65 -26.03
C LYS A 238 -3.45 3.17 -27.38
N ILE A 239 -3.75 2.23 -28.27
CA ILE A 239 -4.31 2.42 -29.61
C ILE A 239 -5.63 1.65 -29.67
#